data_AF-A0A7J2PQT6-F1
#
_entry.id   AF-A0A7J2PQT6-F1
#
_cell.length_a   1.000
_cell.length_b   1.000
_cell.length_c   1.000
_cell.angle_alpha   90.00
_cell.angle_beta   90.00
_cell.angle_gamma   90.00
#
_symmetry.space_group_name_H-M   'P 1'
#
loop_
_entity.id
_entity.type
_entity.pdbx_description
1 polymer ?
#
loop_
_entity_poly.entity_id
_entity_poly.type
_entity_poly.pdbx_seq_one_letter_code
_entity_poly.pdbx_strand_id
1 'polypeptide(L)'
;MSEKENLRAEIPEYAYISLARRGMEKISLDQCFLKNCDNNDIKLLEPFKKEEYEEKNKQIKEIYIQCKKCEGIFILKLENLKRIGKSSKDDDEEPLSMGMVYSLDENKNNLGHIGYY
;
A
#
# COMPACT_ATOMS: atom_id res chain seq x y z
N MET A 1 18.36 0.00 -15.47
CA MET A 1 17.41 -0.10 -14.35
C MET A 1 16.35 -1.09 -14.75
N SER A 2 16.28 -2.21 -14.04
CA SER A 2 15.33 -3.29 -14.35
C SER A 2 13.91 -2.81 -14.05
N GLU A 3 12.90 -3.22 -14.82
CA GLU A 3 11.48 -2.94 -14.53
C GLU A 3 11.10 -3.24 -13.07
N LYS A 4 11.79 -4.19 -12.44
CA LYS A 4 11.64 -4.56 -11.02
C LYS A 4 12.04 -3.45 -10.04
N GLU A 5 13.09 -2.69 -10.33
CA GLU A 5 13.51 -1.56 -9.48
C GLU A 5 12.48 -0.43 -9.52
N ASN A 6 11.82 -0.25 -10.67
CA ASN A 6 10.76 0.75 -10.83
C ASN A 6 9.50 0.38 -10.02
N LEU A 7 9.09 -0.89 -10.00
CA LEU A 7 7.93 -1.34 -9.23
C LEU A 7 8.10 -1.10 -7.73
N ARG A 8 9.34 -1.24 -7.21
CA ARG A 8 9.61 -0.99 -5.80
C ARG A 8 9.51 0.50 -5.44
N ALA A 9 9.97 1.38 -6.33
CA ALA A 9 9.87 2.83 -6.14
C ALA A 9 8.42 3.34 -6.09
N GLU A 10 7.44 2.57 -6.61
CA GLU A 10 6.03 2.91 -6.52
C GLU A 10 5.38 2.53 -5.18
N ILE A 11 6.03 1.70 -4.37
CA ILE A 11 5.56 1.30 -3.04
C ILE A 11 6.04 2.36 -2.03
N PRO A 12 5.14 2.97 -1.23
CA PRO A 12 5.55 3.83 -0.14
C PRO A 12 6.45 3.08 0.85
N GLU A 13 7.46 3.74 1.43
CA GLU A 13 8.29 3.07 2.46
C GLU A 13 7.50 2.77 3.74
N TYR A 14 6.52 3.63 4.06
CA TYR A 14 5.77 3.57 5.30
C TYR A 14 4.29 3.84 5.09
N ALA A 15 3.49 3.25 5.98
CA ALA A 15 2.09 3.61 6.21
C ALA A 15 1.89 4.02 7.68
N TYR A 16 0.87 4.83 7.92
CA TYR A 16 0.51 5.33 9.25
C TYR A 16 -0.79 4.67 9.70
N ILE A 17 -0.76 3.96 10.83
CA ILE A 17 -1.97 3.38 11.42
C ILE A 17 -2.48 4.28 12.54
N SER A 18 -3.80 4.49 12.60
CA SER A 18 -4.42 5.22 13.70
C SER A 18 -4.57 4.30 14.92
N LEU A 19 -3.97 4.69 16.04
CA LEU A 19 -4.12 4.04 17.35
C LEU A 19 -5.16 4.76 18.22
N ALA A 20 -6.19 5.34 17.58
CA ALA A 20 -7.23 6.13 18.22
C ALA A 20 -6.64 7.25 19.11
N ARG A 21 -6.83 7.19 20.44
CA ARG A 21 -6.36 8.23 21.38
C ARG A 21 -4.85 8.26 21.58
N ARG A 22 -4.13 7.23 21.11
CA ARG A 22 -2.66 7.15 21.24
C ARG A 22 -1.91 7.81 20.09
N GLY A 23 -2.63 8.40 19.12
CA GLY A 23 -2.04 9.03 17.95
C GLY A 23 -1.90 8.05 16.79
N MET A 24 -0.82 8.21 16.02
CA MET A 24 -0.53 7.38 14.85
C MET A 24 0.79 6.64 15.05
N GLU A 25 0.85 5.39 14.58
CA GLU A 25 2.07 4.59 14.55
C GLU A 25 2.55 4.41 13.10
N LYS A 26 3.86 4.48 12.92
CA LYS A 26 4.53 4.35 11.63
C LYS A 26 4.89 2.88 11.40
N ILE A 27 4.34 2.28 10.34
CA ILE A 27 4.56 0.88 9.95
C ILE A 27 5.36 0.86 8.65
N SER A 28 6.43 0.06 8.58
CA SER A 28 7.18 -0.17 7.35
C SER A 28 6.40 -1.09 6.40
N LEU A 29 6.36 -0.77 5.10
CA LEU A 29 5.81 -1.65 4.06
C LEU A 29 6.85 -2.64 3.50
N ASP A 30 8.05 -2.65 4.07
CA ASP A 30 9.17 -3.51 3.68
C ASP A 30 9.16 -4.87 4.38
N GLN A 31 7.97 -5.34 4.75
CA GLN A 31 7.75 -6.62 5.43
C GLN A 31 6.73 -7.47 4.66
N CYS A 32 6.77 -8.79 4.89
CA CYS A 32 5.77 -9.70 4.38
C CYS A 32 4.52 -9.66 5.29
N PHE A 33 3.36 -9.42 4.69
CA PHE A 33 2.09 -9.33 5.41
C PHE A 33 1.27 -10.64 5.39
N LEU A 34 1.86 -11.74 4.92
CA LEU A 34 1.24 -13.06 4.99
C LEU A 34 1.27 -13.59 6.42
N LYS A 35 0.15 -14.16 6.88
CA LYS A 35 -0.02 -14.65 8.27
C LYS A 35 1.00 -15.70 8.71
N ASN A 36 1.61 -16.41 7.76
CA ASN A 36 2.58 -17.47 7.98
C ASN A 36 4.04 -17.02 7.79
N CYS A 37 4.30 -15.71 7.68
CA CYS A 37 5.63 -15.18 7.43
C CYS A 37 5.92 -13.96 8.30
N ASP A 38 7.13 -13.93 8.86
CA ASP A 38 7.71 -12.87 9.69
C ASP A 38 8.89 -12.20 8.96
N ASN A 39 8.89 -12.22 7.62
CA ASN A 39 9.97 -11.62 6.84
C ASN A 39 9.94 -10.09 6.94
N ASN A 40 10.99 -9.49 7.50
CA ASN A 40 11.20 -8.05 7.53
C ASN A 40 12.35 -7.60 6.59
N ASP A 41 12.93 -8.52 5.83
CA ASP A 41 14.03 -8.21 4.92
C ASP A 41 13.52 -7.82 3.53
N ILE A 42 13.71 -6.54 3.19
CA ILE A 42 13.39 -5.98 1.86
C ILE A 42 14.01 -6.75 0.70
N LYS A 43 15.23 -7.28 0.88
CA LYS A 43 15.97 -8.01 -0.17
C LYS A 43 15.30 -9.34 -0.55
N LEU A 44 14.43 -9.84 0.31
CA LEU A 44 13.66 -11.07 0.09
C LEU A 44 12.26 -10.78 -0.47
N LEU A 45 11.89 -9.52 -0.66
CA LEU A 45 10.62 -9.11 -1.26
C LEU A 45 10.87 -8.70 -2.71
N GLU A 46 10.27 -9.44 -3.64
CA GLU A 46 10.40 -9.17 -5.07
C GLU A 46 9.06 -8.76 -5.67
N PRO A 47 8.85 -7.45 -5.92
CA PRO A 47 7.76 -6.99 -6.77
C PRO A 47 7.94 -7.50 -8.20
N PHE A 48 6.90 -8.08 -8.78
CA PHE A 48 6.98 -8.67 -10.13
C PHE A 48 5.85 -8.27 -11.06
N LYS A 49 4.71 -7.80 -10.53
CA LYS A 49 3.56 -7.37 -11.33
C LYS A 49 2.91 -6.17 -10.69
N LYS A 50 2.37 -5.30 -11.54
CA LYS A 50 1.52 -4.16 -11.17
C LYS A 50 0.25 -4.19 -11.99
N GLU A 51 -0.87 -3.88 -11.34
CA GLU A 51 -2.15 -3.57 -11.96
C GLU A 51 -2.59 -2.20 -11.48
N GLU A 52 -3.07 -1.35 -12.38
CA GLU A 52 -3.55 -0.01 -12.04
C GLU A 52 -4.86 0.24 -12.75
N TYR A 53 -5.87 0.67 -11.99
CA TYR A 53 -7.21 0.91 -12.52
C TYR A 53 -7.89 2.03 -11.73
N GLU A 54 -8.81 2.73 -12.39
CA GLU A 54 -9.64 3.75 -11.76
C GLU A 54 -11.04 3.21 -11.51
N GLU A 55 -11.52 3.40 -10.28
CA GLU A 55 -12.94 3.35 -9.97
C GLU A 55 -13.47 4.79 -9.77
N LYS A 56 -14.79 4.97 -9.86
CA LYS A 56 -15.47 6.29 -9.94
C LYS A 56 -14.82 7.43 -9.13
N ASN A 57 -14.40 7.17 -7.89
CA ASN A 57 -13.80 8.16 -6.99
C ASN A 57 -12.44 7.73 -6.40
N LYS A 58 -11.80 6.68 -6.94
CA LYS A 58 -10.52 6.21 -6.42
C LYS A 58 -9.62 5.64 -7.51
N GLN A 59 -8.33 5.94 -7.41
CA GLN A 59 -7.31 5.29 -8.20
C GLN A 59 -6.74 4.13 -7.37
N ILE A 60 -6.76 2.93 -7.93
CA ILE A 60 -6.26 1.73 -7.27
C ILE A 60 -5.01 1.26 -7.99
N LYS A 61 -3.97 0.98 -7.21
CA LYS A 61 -2.73 0.35 -7.67
C LYS A 61 -2.48 -0.91 -6.85
N GLU A 62 -2.41 -2.05 -7.52
CA GLU A 62 -2.12 -3.35 -6.93
C GLU A 62 -0.70 -3.76 -7.34
N ILE A 63 0.17 -3.94 -6.36
CA ILE A 63 1.55 -4.36 -6.57
C ILE A 63 1.72 -5.76 -5.99
N TYR A 64 2.04 -6.72 -6.85
CA TYR A 64 2.22 -8.11 -6.50
C TYR A 64 3.67 -8.34 -6.10
N ILE A 65 3.85 -8.92 -4.92
CA ILE A 65 5.16 -9.11 -4.30
C ILE A 65 5.29 -10.58 -3.92
N GLN A 66 6.37 -11.20 -4.39
CA GLN A 66 6.76 -12.53 -3.98
C GLN A 66 7.76 -12.44 -2.82
N CYS A 67 7.47 -13.11 -1.71
CA CYS A 67 8.39 -13.22 -0.60
C CYS A 67 9.26 -14.47 -0.76
N LYS A 68 10.58 -14.32 -0.91
CA LYS A 68 11.51 -15.45 -1.01
C LYS A 68 11.63 -16.28 0.27
N LYS A 69 11.25 -15.73 1.43
CA LYS A 69 11.35 -16.44 2.72
C LYS A 69 10.27 -17.51 2.88
N CYS A 70 9.02 -17.19 2.55
CA CYS A 70 7.89 -18.13 2.64
C CYS A 70 7.41 -18.63 1.27
N GLU A 71 8.05 -18.17 0.19
CA GLU A 71 7.67 -18.41 -1.21
C GLU A 71 6.26 -17.94 -1.59
N GLY A 72 5.54 -17.30 -0.65
CA GLY A 72 4.19 -16.82 -0.84
C GLY A 72 4.13 -15.51 -1.61
N ILE A 73 2.98 -15.29 -2.26
CA ILE A 73 2.66 -14.07 -2.97
C ILE A 73 1.63 -13.29 -2.16
N PHE A 74 1.88 -12.00 -1.99
CA PHE A 74 0.90 -11.06 -1.44
C PHE A 74 0.81 -9.83 -2.33
N ILE A 75 -0.28 -9.09 -2.18
CA ILE A 75 -0.58 -7.92 -2.99
C ILE A 75 -0.71 -6.73 -2.06
N LEU A 76 0.08 -5.69 -2.30
CA LEU A 76 -0.16 -4.39 -1.70
C LEU A 76 -1.15 -3.63 -2.58
N LYS A 77 -2.35 -3.42 -2.04
CA LYS A 77 -3.38 -2.61 -2.69
C LYS A 77 -3.33 -1.20 -2.12
N LEU A 78 -2.94 -0.27 -2.98
CA LEU A 78 -2.83 1.16 -2.72
C LEU A 78 -4.07 1.85 -3.32
N GLU A 79 -4.97 2.34 -2.46
CA GLU A 79 -6.17 3.09 -2.88
C GLU A 79 -5.97 4.58 -2.62
N ASN A 80 -5.99 5.41 -3.67
CA ASN A 80 -6.01 6.86 -3.56
C ASN A 80 -7.43 7.37 -3.80
N LEU A 81 -8.07 7.84 -2.73
CA LEU A 81 -9.39 8.44 -2.81
C LEU A 81 -9.28 9.87 -3.35
N LYS A 82 -10.01 10.16 -4.43
CA LYS A 82 -10.10 11.50 -5.03
C LYS A 82 -11.20 12.29 -4.33
N ARG A 83 -10.91 13.51 -3.85
CA ARG A 83 -11.87 14.51 -3.31
C ARG A 83 -12.60 14.08 -2.02
N ILE A 84 -11.87 13.95 -0.92
CA ILE A 84 -12.44 13.51 0.38
C ILE A 84 -13.02 14.69 1.18
N GLY A 85 -12.75 15.94 0.78
CA GLY A 85 -13.35 17.12 1.35
C GLY A 85 -13.06 18.37 0.51
N LYS A 86 -13.85 19.43 0.70
CA LYS A 86 -13.46 20.79 0.30
C LYS A 86 -12.48 21.32 1.35
N SER A 87 -11.35 21.89 0.94
CA SER A 87 -10.55 22.71 1.84
C SER A 87 -11.47 23.80 2.41
N SER A 88 -11.41 24.05 3.72
CA SER A 88 -12.21 25.11 4.36
C SER A 88 -11.60 26.50 4.16
N LYS A 89 -10.52 26.59 3.36
CA LYS A 89 -9.73 27.78 3.10
C LYS A 89 -9.35 27.76 1.62
N ASP A 90 -9.82 28.78 0.92
CA ASP A 90 -9.41 29.25 -0.41
C ASP A 90 -9.49 28.26 -1.59
N ASP A 91 -10.17 28.70 -2.66
CA ASP A 91 -10.57 27.96 -3.87
C ASP A 91 -9.41 27.50 -4.79
N ASP A 92 -8.15 27.50 -4.32
CA ASP A 92 -6.94 27.22 -5.11
C ASP A 92 -6.07 26.05 -4.58
N GLU A 93 -6.56 25.26 -3.62
CA GLU A 93 -5.83 24.06 -3.15
C GLU A 93 -6.38 22.75 -3.74
N GLU A 94 -5.46 21.89 -4.18
CA GLU A 94 -5.77 20.56 -4.70
C GLU A 94 -6.68 19.79 -3.72
N PRO A 95 -7.70 19.08 -4.22
CA PRO A 95 -8.65 18.39 -3.34
C PRO A 95 -7.93 17.40 -2.44
N LEU A 96 -8.22 17.43 -1.13
CA LEU A 96 -7.68 16.49 -0.14
C LEU A 96 -7.83 15.04 -0.64
N SER A 97 -6.69 14.39 -0.85
CA SER A 97 -6.57 12.97 -1.18
C SER A 97 -6.05 12.21 0.05
N MET A 98 -6.42 10.93 0.14
CA MET A 98 -5.96 10.04 1.20
C MET A 98 -5.58 8.73 0.55
N GLY A 99 -4.32 8.35 0.72
CA GLY A 99 -3.82 7.04 0.36
C GLY A 99 -4.16 6.04 1.46
N MET A 100 -4.71 4.89 1.08
CA MET A 100 -4.93 3.75 1.97
C MET A 100 -4.17 2.55 1.46
N VAL A 101 -3.55 1.79 2.36
CA VAL A 101 -2.79 0.57 2.05
C VAL A 101 -3.49 -0.63 2.67
N TYR A 102 -3.74 -1.64 1.83
CA TYR A 102 -4.24 -2.94 2.25
C TYR A 102 -3.28 -4.03 1.82
N SER A 103 -3.21 -5.10 2.61
CA SER A 103 -2.59 -6.35 2.18
C SER A 103 -3.67 -7.31 1.70
N LEU A 104 -3.44 -7.94 0.55
CA LEU A 104 -4.24 -9.07 0.06
C LEU A 104 -3.35 -10.31 -0.09
N ASP A 105 -3.97 -11.49 -0.09
CA ASP A 105 -3.30 -12.73 -0.50
C ASP A 105 -3.27 -12.88 -2.03
N GLU A 106 -2.67 -13.98 -2.51
CA GLU A 106 -2.59 -14.33 -3.94
C GLU A 106 -3.97 -14.44 -4.63
N ASN A 107 -5.02 -14.75 -3.86
CA ASN A 107 -6.39 -14.91 -4.33
C ASN A 107 -7.20 -13.60 -4.23
N LYS A 108 -6.53 -12.48 -3.94
CA LYS A 108 -7.13 -11.15 -3.69
C LYS A 108 -8.05 -11.10 -2.47
N ASN A 109 -7.94 -12.04 -1.53
CA ASN A 109 -8.63 -11.94 -0.25
C ASN A 109 -7.97 -10.88 0.62
N ASN A 110 -8.77 -10.01 1.22
CA ASN A 110 -8.26 -8.94 2.08
C ASN A 110 -7.72 -9.51 3.41
N LEU A 111 -6.42 -9.32 3.64
CA LEU A 111 -5.73 -9.74 4.86
C LEU A 111 -5.76 -8.66 5.95
N GLY A 112 -6.06 -7.41 5.59
CA GLY A 112 -6.21 -6.31 6.52
C GLY A 112 -5.82 -4.95 5.94
N HIS A 113 -6.36 -3.90 6.56
CA HIS A 113 -5.91 -2.53 6.35
C HIS A 113 -4.61 -2.30 7.13
N ILE A 114 -3.55 -1.86 6.44
CA ILE A 114 -2.25 -1.59 7.05
C ILE A 114 -2.19 -0.16 7.59
N GLY A 115 -2.66 0.82 6.81
CA GLY A 115 -2.62 2.22 7.21
C GLY A 115 -2.76 3.19 6.05
N TYR A 116 -2.49 4.46 6.34
CA TYR A 116 -2.60 5.59 5.41
C TYR A 116 -1.21 6.03 4.90
N TYR A 117 -1.13 6.58 3.69
CA TYR A 117 0.12 7.12 3.12
C TYR A 117 -0.13 8.39 2.30
#